data_AF-A0A164ESK4-F1
#
_entry.id   AF-A0A164ESK4-F1
#
_cell.length_a   1.000
_cell.length_b   1.000
_cell.length_c   1.000
_cell.angle_alpha   90.00
_cell.angle_beta   90.00
_cell.angle_gamma   90.00
#
_symmetry.space_group_name_H-M   'P 1'
#
loop_
_entity.id
_entity.type
_entity.pdbx_description
1 polymer ?
#
loop_
_entity_poly.entity_id
_entity_poly.type
_entity_poly.pdbx_seq_one_letter_code
_entity_poly.pdbx_strand_id
1 'polypeptide(L)' 'MQNTARDSSGDWTKCDGPCKRWFHNRCAGIKRILKKTEKWDCIKCVNQSNRPCRNCIK' A
#
# COMPACT_ATOMS: atom_id res chain seq x y z
N MET A 1 -15.49 -9.22 -21.66
CA MET A 1 -14.70 -10.36 -21.13
C MET A 1 -13.76 -9.85 -20.05
N GLN A 2 -14.11 -10.08 -18.80
CA GLN A 2 -13.38 -9.60 -17.62
C GLN A 2 -12.13 -10.46 -17.44
N ASN A 3 -10.95 -9.91 -17.74
CA ASN A 3 -9.65 -10.56 -17.53
C ASN A 3 -9.33 -10.66 -16.03
N THR A 4 -10.05 -11.51 -15.30
CA THR A 4 -9.63 -12.00 -13.98
C THR A 4 -8.64 -13.15 -14.21
N ALA A 5 -7.46 -12.81 -14.72
CA ALA A 5 -6.35 -13.74 -14.73
C ALA A 5 -6.05 -14.13 -13.27
N ARG A 6 -6.14 -15.44 -13.02
CA ARG A 6 -5.82 -16.15 -11.78
C ARG A 6 -4.49 -15.66 -11.20
N ASP A 7 -4.50 -14.69 -10.30
CA ASP A 7 -3.36 -14.39 -9.44
C ASP A 7 -3.52 -15.21 -8.16
N SER A 8 -3.25 -16.51 -8.28
CA SER A 8 -3.42 -17.50 -7.21
C SER A 8 -2.28 -17.48 -6.19
N SER A 9 -1.60 -16.35 -5.99
CA SER A 9 -0.53 -16.19 -4.99
C SER A 9 -0.42 -14.72 -4.59
N GLY A 10 -1.56 -14.12 -4.23
CA GLY A 10 -1.63 -12.69 -3.98
C GLY A 10 -0.96 -12.31 -2.66
N ASP A 11 0.17 -11.64 -2.72
CA ASP A 11 0.72 -10.94 -1.56
C ASP A 11 -0.26 -9.83 -1.14
N TRP A 12 -0.73 -9.88 0.10
CA TRP A 12 -1.63 -8.87 0.68
C TRP A 12 -0.87 -8.02 1.68
N THR A 13 -0.97 -6.70 1.51
CA THR A 13 -0.40 -5.72 2.44
C THR A 13 -1.52 -4.99 3.15
N LYS A 14 -1.34 -4.81 4.47
CA LYS A 14 -2.21 -3.99 5.29
C LYS A 14 -1.69 -2.55 5.33
N CYS A 15 -2.59 -1.60 5.07
CA CYS A 15 -2.39 -0.16 5.29
C CYS A 15 -2.05 0.13 6.76
N ASP A 16 -0.92 0.81 7.03
CA ASP A 16 -0.55 1.28 8.39
C ASP A 16 -1.31 2.56 8.79
N GLY A 17 -1.93 3.23 7.82
CA GLY A 17 -2.75 4.41 8.03
C GLY A 17 -4.07 4.13 8.78
N PRO A 18 -4.89 5.16 9.01
CA PRO A 18 -6.17 5.03 9.73
C PRO A 18 -7.14 4.08 9.02
N CYS A 19 -6.92 3.81 7.73
CA CYS A 19 -7.76 2.94 6.94
C CYS A 19 -7.67 1.47 7.36
N LYS A 20 -6.50 1.01 7.84
CA LYS A 20 -6.21 -0.38 8.28
C LYS A 20 -6.77 -1.49 7.37
N ARG A 21 -6.96 -1.19 6.08
CA ARG A 21 -7.51 -2.11 5.07
C ARG A 21 -6.40 -2.93 4.43
N TRP A 22 -6.77 -4.11 3.95
CA TRP A 22 -5.91 -5.00 3.19
C TRP A 22 -6.02 -4.71 1.70
N PHE A 23 -4.88 -4.70 1.02
CA PHE A 23 -4.78 -4.43 -0.40
C PHE A 23 -3.88 -5.47 -1.05
N HIS A 24 -4.23 -5.90 -2.26
CA HIS A 24 -3.31 -6.66 -3.09
C HIS A 24 -2.10 -5.81 -3.41
N ASN A 25 -0.89 -6.37 -3.27
CA ASN A 25 0.35 -5.68 -3.59
C ASN A 25 0.33 -5.11 -5.01
N ARG A 26 -0.19 -5.88 -5.97
CA ARG A 26 -0.33 -5.46 -7.36
C ARG A 26 -1.25 -4.26 -7.55
N CYS A 27 -2.44 -4.27 -6.92
CA CYS A 27 -3.37 -3.15 -6.99
C CYS A 27 -2.84 -1.90 -6.25
N ALA A 28 -2.03 -2.11 -5.23
CA ALA A 28 -1.38 -1.08 -4.44
C ALA A 28 -0.13 -0.48 -5.11
N GLY A 29 0.35 -1.05 -6.23
CA GLY A 29 1.59 -0.62 -6.87
C GLY A 29 2.86 -1.09 -6.15
N ILE A 30 2.73 -2.02 -5.19
CA ILE A 30 3.82 -2.62 -4.45
C ILE A 30 4.48 -3.66 -5.37
N LYS A 31 5.55 -3.25 -6.06
CA LYS A 31 6.32 -4.12 -6.97
C LYS A 31 7.27 -5.08 -6.24
N ARG A 32 7.58 -4.82 -4.97
CA ARG A 32 8.50 -5.62 -4.12
C ARG A 32 7.81 -5.98 -2.81
N ILE A 33 8.11 -7.13 -2.23
CA ILE A 33 7.61 -7.46 -0.88
C ILE A 33 8.12 -6.40 0.10
N LEU A 34 7.18 -5.71 0.74
CA LEU A 34 7.49 -4.77 1.81
C LEU A 34 8.14 -5.55 2.95
N LYS A 35 9.29 -5.07 3.42
CA LYS A 35 9.87 -5.62 4.65
C LYS A 35 8.86 -5.41 5.78
N LYS A 36 8.80 -6.34 6.74
CA LYS A 36 7.88 -6.28 7.88
C LYS A 36 8.01 -4.99 8.71
N THR A 37 9.14 -4.29 8.58
CA THR A 37 9.47 -3.02 9.22
C THR A 37 9.11 -1.78 8.38
N GLU A 38 8.78 -1.95 7.10
CA GLU A 38 8.46 -0.84 6.19
C GLU A 38 6.97 -0.49 6.33
N LYS A 39 6.69 0.75 6.73
CA LYS A 39 5.34 1.29 6.85
C LYS A 39 4.82 1.64 5.46
N TRP A 40 3.71 1.03 5.07
CA TRP A 40 3.03 1.35 3.82
C TRP A 40 1.64 1.92 4.07
N ASP A 41 1.41 3.10 3.51
CA ASP A 41 0.12 3.76 3.50
C ASP A 41 -0.48 3.65 2.09
N CYS A 42 -1.77 3.30 2.01
CA CYS A 42 -2.45 3.26 0.72
C CYS A 42 -2.54 4.66 0.10
N ILE A 43 -2.69 4.74 -1.23
CA ILE A 43 -2.77 6.03 -1.98
C ILE A 43 -3.79 6.98 -1.38
N LYS A 44 -4.93 6.47 -0.87
CA LYS A 44 -5.94 7.31 -0.19
C LYS A 44 -5.40 7.90 1.11
N CYS A 45 -4.71 7.12 1.94
CA CYS A 45 -4.10 7.61 3.16
C CYS A 45 -2.93 8.54 2.87
N VAL A 46 -2.11 8.25 1.84
CA VAL A 46 -1.03 9.14 1.40
C VAL A 46 -1.59 10.48 0.93
N ASN A 47 -2.67 10.47 0.13
CA ASN A 47 -3.28 11.69 -0.39
C ASN A 47 -4.10 12.47 0.66
N GLN A 48 -4.66 11.78 1.66
CA GLN A 48 -5.35 12.39 2.81
C GLN A 48 -4.38 12.81 3.91
N SER A 49 -3.14 12.36 3.85
CA SER A 49 -2.14 12.64 4.86
C SER A 49 -1.67 14.08 4.69
N ASN A 50 -2.43 15.00 5.29
CA ASN A 50 -1.93 16.28 5.81
C ASN A 50 -0.94 16.04 6.98
N ARG A 51 -0.09 15.00 6.89
CA ARG A 51 1.07 14.87 7.76
C ARG A 51 2.16 15.70 7.09
N PRO A 52 2.81 16.63 7.81
CA PRO A 52 4.02 17.24 7.28
C PRO A 52 4.97 16.11 6.92
N CYS A 53 5.50 16.13 5.69
CA CYS A 53 6.51 15.19 5.24
C CYS A 53 7.51 14.97 6.38
N ARG A 54 7.51 13.78 6.99
CA ARG A 54 8.45 13.45 8.07
C ARG A 54 9.91 13.36 7.61
N ASN A 55 10.20 13.69 6.35
CA ASN A 55 11.54 13.76 5.81
C ASN A 55 11.78 14.93 4.82
N CYS A 56 11.07 16.06 4.97
CA CYS A 56 11.59 17.32 4.44
C CYS A 56 12.60 17.88 5.45
N ILE A 57 13.78 17.26 5.54
CA ILE A 57 14.95 17.94 6.10
C ILE A 57 15.21 19.12 5.14
N LYS A 58 15.15 20.34 5.69
CA LYS A 58 15.39 21.60 4.98
C LYS A 58 16.72 21.61 4.23
#